data_AF-A0A8T1ACK6-F1
#
_entry.id   AF-A0A8T1ACK6-F1
#
_cell.length_a   1.000
_cell.length_b   1.000
_cell.length_c   1.000
_cell.angle_alpha   90.00
_cell.angle_beta   90.00
_cell.angle_gamma   90.00
#
_symmetry.space_group_name_H-M   'P 1'
#
loop_
_entity.id
_entity.type
_entity.pdbx_description
1 polymer ?
#
loop_
_entity_poly.entity_id
_entity_poly.type
_entity_poly.pdbx_seq_one_letter_code
_entity_poly.pdbx_strand_id
1 'polypeptide(L)'
;MADTSERLKESGLQVDELELASETGATVVGYRVTNGLEKVASASVTDSYMIEARYPGLRGNDFEYMIRASLVDATKKEIIIRDTKGIYDTETFTVADKHSAEEALKKSNMVRFKSTGVVAWADVAYTALTGAVSGSATITASDWSRIFNRVDGLTFDVFYLPSTDAAVQAAAKQWLLDRRMKARRLAQLVVAGLPLDDTDIDKHNARSRAMNARYIVNCSLAGTHTNGKTG
;
A
#
# COMPACT_ATOMS: atom_id res chain seq x y z
N MET A 1 4.16 -0.95 -22.78
CA MET A 1 3.42 -1.44 -21.60
C MET A 1 4.30 -2.48 -20.92
N ALA A 2 4.52 -2.31 -19.61
CA ALA A 2 5.12 -3.37 -18.79
C ALA A 2 4.36 -4.68 -19.01
N ASP A 3 5.07 -5.79 -19.14
CA ASP A 3 4.40 -7.08 -19.32
C ASP A 3 3.63 -7.47 -18.04
N THR A 4 2.68 -8.40 -18.14
CA THR A 4 1.86 -8.80 -16.98
C THR A 4 2.70 -9.36 -15.83
N SER A 5 3.86 -9.94 -16.12
CA SER A 5 4.78 -10.52 -15.12
C SER A 5 5.49 -9.43 -14.32
N GLU A 6 5.96 -8.39 -14.99
CA GLU A 6 6.54 -7.18 -14.41
C GLU A 6 5.50 -6.45 -13.55
N ARG A 7 4.29 -6.24 -14.07
CA ARG A 7 3.19 -5.62 -13.31
C ARG A 7 2.80 -6.42 -12.07
N LEU A 8 2.73 -7.75 -12.18
CA LEU A 8 2.47 -8.61 -11.03
C LEU A 8 3.56 -8.48 -9.96
N LYS A 9 4.83 -8.36 -10.35
CA LYS A 9 5.95 -8.21 -9.42
C LYS A 9 5.98 -6.83 -8.75
N GLU A 10 5.73 -5.77 -9.51
CA GLU A 10 5.89 -4.39 -9.03
C GLU A 10 4.66 -3.86 -8.28
N SER A 11 3.45 -4.15 -8.77
CA SER A 11 2.19 -3.61 -8.20
C SER A 11 1.25 -4.69 -7.65
N GLY A 12 1.54 -5.97 -7.89
CA GLY A 12 0.61 -7.06 -7.60
C GLY A 12 -0.64 -7.06 -8.48
N LEU A 13 -0.69 -6.24 -9.54
CA LEU A 13 -1.89 -5.91 -10.31
C LEU A 13 -2.99 -5.24 -9.46
N GLN A 14 -2.60 -4.59 -8.35
CA GLN A 14 -3.54 -4.01 -7.38
C GLN A 14 -3.61 -2.48 -7.42
N VAL A 15 -2.66 -1.82 -8.08
CA VAL A 15 -2.53 -0.34 -8.07
C VAL A 15 -2.44 0.17 -9.51
N ASP A 16 -3.59 0.30 -10.17
CA ASP A 16 -3.66 0.65 -11.58
C ASP A 16 -3.13 2.09 -11.85
N GLU A 17 -3.34 3.02 -10.93
CA GLU A 17 -2.90 4.42 -11.07
C GLU A 17 -1.38 4.54 -11.09
N LEU A 18 -0.68 3.68 -10.33
CA LEU A 18 0.78 3.63 -10.32
C LEU A 18 1.32 3.10 -11.65
N GLU A 19 0.68 2.05 -12.17
CA GLU A 19 1.03 1.48 -13.48
C GLU A 19 0.83 2.52 -14.59
N LEU A 20 -0.33 3.18 -14.61
CA LEU A 20 -0.65 4.23 -15.59
C LEU A 20 0.37 5.39 -15.53
N ALA A 21 0.69 5.86 -14.33
CA ALA A 21 1.69 6.92 -14.15
C ALA A 21 3.10 6.51 -14.62
N SER A 22 3.41 5.22 -14.58
CA SER A 22 4.72 4.68 -15.00
C SER A 22 4.81 4.36 -16.50
N GLU A 23 3.69 4.36 -17.24
CA GLU A 23 3.65 3.91 -18.65
C GLU A 23 4.60 4.68 -19.56
N THR A 24 4.84 5.96 -19.27
CA THR A 24 5.75 6.81 -20.05
C THR A 24 7.23 6.64 -19.65
N GLY A 25 7.54 5.67 -18.79
CA GLY A 25 8.89 5.47 -18.22
C GLY A 25 9.22 6.42 -17.07
N ALA A 26 8.22 7.06 -16.47
CA ALA A 26 8.43 7.95 -15.34
C ALA A 26 8.81 7.17 -14.06
N THR A 27 9.69 7.74 -13.25
CA THR A 27 9.91 7.23 -11.89
C THR A 27 8.74 7.63 -11.00
N VAL A 28 7.95 6.65 -10.56
CA VAL A 28 6.76 6.88 -9.73
C VAL A 28 7.08 6.56 -8.27
N VAL A 29 6.70 7.47 -7.38
CA VAL A 29 6.76 7.25 -5.93
C VAL A 29 5.34 7.15 -5.40
N GLY A 30 4.92 5.93 -5.05
CA GLY A 30 3.63 5.70 -4.40
C GLY A 30 3.69 6.03 -2.91
N TYR A 31 2.74 6.82 -2.42
CA TYR A 31 2.51 7.00 -0.99
C TYR A 31 1.21 6.31 -0.59
N ARG A 32 1.27 5.35 0.33
CA ARG A 32 0.08 4.66 0.82
C ARG A 32 -0.77 5.60 1.68
N VAL A 33 -1.94 5.95 1.17
CA VAL A 33 -2.93 6.78 1.87
C VAL A 33 -3.80 5.91 2.77
N THR A 34 -3.85 6.22 4.07
CA THR A 34 -4.73 5.55 5.04
C THR A 34 -5.29 6.57 6.05
N ASN A 35 -6.38 6.19 6.72
CA ASN A 35 -6.95 6.93 7.84
C ASN A 35 -6.30 6.59 9.20
N GLY A 36 -5.21 5.81 9.21
CA GLY A 36 -4.52 5.37 10.44
C GLY A 36 -5.21 4.24 11.21
N LEU A 37 -6.31 3.69 10.71
CA LEU A 37 -7.03 2.56 11.32
C LEU A 37 -6.68 1.21 10.69
N GLU A 38 -5.64 1.17 9.85
CA GLU A 38 -5.15 -0.07 9.27
C GLU A 38 -4.65 -1.05 10.35
N LYS A 39 -4.90 -2.35 10.12
CA LYS A 39 -4.52 -3.43 11.05
C LYS A 39 -3.77 -4.53 10.30
N VAL A 40 -2.79 -5.11 10.98
CA VAL A 40 -2.07 -6.31 10.52
C VAL A 40 -2.95 -7.54 10.65
N ALA A 41 -2.84 -8.46 9.68
CA ALA A 41 -3.39 -9.79 9.86
C ALA A 41 -2.49 -10.54 10.83
N SER A 42 -3.07 -11.38 11.69
CA SER A 42 -2.29 -12.18 12.62
C SER A 42 -2.94 -13.52 12.92
N ALA A 43 -2.13 -14.43 13.44
CA ALA A 43 -2.53 -15.67 14.08
C ALA A 43 -1.74 -15.79 15.39
N SER A 44 -2.46 -15.95 16.48
CA SER A 44 -1.89 -16.04 17.82
C SER A 44 -2.24 -17.37 18.45
N VAL A 45 -1.24 -18.04 19.00
CA VAL A 45 -1.42 -19.24 19.84
C VAL A 45 -1.16 -18.82 21.28
N THR A 46 -2.19 -18.92 22.12
CA THR A 46 -2.15 -18.49 23.52
C THR A 46 -0.93 -19.07 24.24
N ASP A 47 -0.20 -18.18 24.92
CA ASP A 47 1.03 -18.48 25.68
C ASP A 47 2.15 -19.18 24.88
N SER A 48 2.11 -19.16 23.53
CA SER A 48 3.14 -19.78 22.68
C SER A 48 3.83 -18.84 21.69
N TYR A 49 3.10 -18.27 20.73
CA TYR A 49 3.66 -17.36 19.73
C TYR A 49 2.57 -16.57 18.99
N MET A 50 3.00 -15.53 18.28
CA MET A 50 2.18 -14.77 17.34
C MET A 50 2.91 -14.63 16.01
N ILE A 51 2.20 -14.86 14.91
CA ILE A 51 2.65 -14.56 13.55
C ILE A 51 1.77 -13.43 13.02
N GLU A 52 2.40 -12.36 12.55
CA GLU A 52 1.71 -11.20 11.98
C GLU A 52 2.22 -10.89 10.59
N ALA A 53 1.34 -10.41 9.71
CA ALA A 53 1.77 -9.87 8.42
C ALA A 53 2.73 -8.69 8.64
N ARG A 54 3.76 -8.60 7.79
CA ARG A 54 4.79 -7.56 7.89
C ARG A 54 4.21 -6.14 7.81
N TYR A 55 3.17 -5.96 7.00
CA TYR A 55 2.51 -4.68 6.79
C TYR A 55 1.01 -4.80 7.07
N PRO A 56 0.38 -3.73 7.61
CA PRO A 56 -1.06 -3.72 7.81
C PRO A 56 -1.80 -3.70 6.47
N GLY A 57 -3.06 -4.15 6.44
CA GLY A 57 -3.90 -4.13 5.24
C GLY A 57 -4.40 -5.50 4.82
N LEU A 58 -5.51 -5.51 4.07
CA LEU A 58 -6.27 -6.73 3.73
C LEU A 58 -5.42 -7.83 3.11
N ARG A 59 -4.33 -7.47 2.44
CA ARG A 59 -3.37 -8.40 1.86
C ARG A 59 -2.80 -9.40 2.85
N GLY A 60 -2.65 -9.02 4.12
CA GLY A 60 -2.19 -9.93 5.16
C GLY A 60 -3.08 -11.15 5.33
N ASN A 61 -4.38 -11.07 5.00
CA ASN A 61 -5.32 -12.20 5.10
C ASN A 61 -5.10 -13.25 4.00
N ASP A 62 -4.34 -12.93 2.96
CA ASP A 62 -4.01 -13.87 1.89
C ASP A 62 -2.74 -14.69 2.19
N PHE A 63 -2.10 -14.43 3.34
CA PHE A 63 -0.94 -15.19 3.78
C PHE A 63 -1.34 -16.35 4.69
N GLU A 64 -0.76 -17.50 4.42
CA GLU A 64 -0.91 -18.70 5.21
C GLU A 64 0.45 -19.14 5.75
N TYR A 65 0.44 -19.71 6.95
CA TYR A 65 1.63 -20.32 7.53
C TYR A 65 1.38 -21.79 7.86
N MET A 66 2.46 -22.57 7.84
CA MET A 66 2.52 -23.94 8.30
C MET A 66 3.76 -24.10 9.18
N ILE A 67 3.63 -24.86 10.27
CA ILE A 67 4.76 -25.27 11.11
C ILE A 67 4.79 -26.79 11.11
N ARG A 68 5.94 -27.38 10.80
CA ARG A 68 6.12 -28.83 10.82
C ARG A 68 7.52 -29.22 11.30
N ALA A 69 7.71 -30.48 11.64
CA ALA A 69 9.05 -31.04 11.75
C ALA A 69 9.84 -30.86 10.45
N SER A 70 11.11 -30.47 10.55
CA SER A 70 12.00 -30.34 9.40
C SER A 70 12.24 -31.71 8.74
N LEU A 71 12.21 -31.74 7.40
CA LEU A 71 12.44 -32.96 6.64
C LEU A 71 13.91 -33.37 6.59
N VAL A 72 14.81 -32.41 6.86
CA VAL A 72 16.27 -32.58 6.76
C VAL A 72 16.91 -32.80 8.13
N ASP A 73 16.31 -32.26 9.19
CA ASP A 73 16.83 -32.32 10.56
C ASP A 73 15.68 -32.44 11.56
N ALA A 74 15.47 -33.65 12.09
CA ALA A 74 14.38 -33.94 13.02
C ALA A 74 14.44 -33.15 14.34
N THR A 75 15.57 -32.52 14.66
CA THR A 75 15.71 -31.66 15.85
C THR A 75 15.17 -30.24 15.63
N LYS A 76 14.81 -29.89 14.40
CA LYS A 76 14.36 -28.55 13.99
C LYS A 76 12.93 -28.56 13.47
N LYS A 77 12.32 -27.37 13.43
CA LYS A 77 11.05 -27.12 12.76
C LYS A 77 11.28 -26.37 11.46
N GLU A 78 10.37 -26.57 10.50
CA GLU A 78 10.22 -25.74 9.31
C GLU A 78 8.98 -24.85 9.48
N ILE A 79 9.15 -23.55 9.25
CA ILE A 79 8.07 -22.59 9.10
C ILE A 79 7.96 -22.27 7.62
N ILE A 80 6.81 -22.57 7.02
CA ILE A 80 6.54 -22.30 5.61
C ILE A 80 5.47 -21.22 5.53
N ILE A 81 5.78 -20.14 4.82
CA ILE A 81 4.88 -19.02 4.59
C ILE A 81 4.54 -18.99 3.11
N ARG A 82 3.24 -19.01 2.81
CA ARG A 82 2.73 -18.99 1.45
C ARG A 82 1.83 -17.80 1.25
N ASP A 83 1.96 -17.22 0.07
CA ASP A 83 0.99 -16.30 -0.48
C ASP A 83 -0.03 -17.04 -1.37
N THR A 84 -1.30 -16.98 -1.00
CA THR A 84 -2.39 -17.61 -1.76
C THR A 84 -2.62 -16.97 -3.13
N LYS A 85 -2.17 -15.74 -3.34
CA LYS A 85 -2.27 -15.01 -4.62
C LYS A 85 -1.05 -15.18 -5.53
N GLY A 86 0.03 -15.77 -5.03
CA GLY A 86 1.24 -16.05 -5.83
C GLY A 86 2.01 -14.80 -6.29
N ILE A 87 1.89 -13.68 -5.58
CA ILE A 87 2.72 -12.47 -5.79
C ILE A 87 4.09 -12.67 -5.15
N TYR A 88 4.12 -13.26 -3.96
CA TYR A 88 5.37 -13.66 -3.31
C TYR A 88 5.64 -15.15 -3.46
N ASP A 89 6.91 -15.49 -3.65
CA ASP A 89 7.37 -16.87 -3.57
C ASP A 89 7.18 -17.43 -2.15
N THR A 90 7.00 -18.75 -2.06
CA THR A 90 6.89 -19.43 -0.78
C THR A 90 8.21 -19.34 -0.02
N GLU A 91 8.18 -18.82 1.20
CA GLU A 91 9.35 -18.71 2.07
C GLU A 91 9.37 -19.89 3.04
N THR A 92 10.53 -20.56 3.17
CA THR A 92 10.72 -21.67 4.11
C THR A 92 11.89 -21.36 5.04
N PHE A 93 11.67 -21.49 6.34
CA PHE A 93 12.67 -21.24 7.37
C PHE A 93 12.83 -22.47 8.25
N THR A 94 14.05 -23.02 8.32
CA THR A 94 14.39 -24.10 9.24
C THR A 94 15.00 -23.51 10.52
N VAL A 95 14.38 -23.80 11.66
CA VAL A 95 14.62 -23.11 12.94
C VAL A 95 14.69 -24.13 14.08
N ALA A 96 15.57 -23.90 15.05
CA ALA A 96 15.75 -24.81 16.18
C ALA A 96 14.68 -24.61 17.26
N ASP A 97 14.33 -23.36 17.53
CA ASP A 97 13.38 -22.96 18.57
C ASP A 97 12.65 -21.64 18.21
N LYS A 98 11.69 -21.24 19.05
CA LYS A 98 10.89 -20.01 18.86
C LYS A 98 11.75 -18.74 18.77
N HIS A 99 12.88 -18.68 19.47
CA HIS A 99 13.76 -17.51 19.44
C HIS A 99 14.50 -17.42 18.10
N SER A 100 15.03 -18.55 17.61
CA SER A 100 15.63 -18.63 16.28
C SER A 100 14.62 -18.33 15.17
N ALA A 101 13.34 -18.65 15.36
CA ALA A 101 12.27 -18.28 14.45
C ALA A 101 12.00 -16.78 14.42
N GLU A 102 11.95 -16.13 15.59
CA GLU A 102 11.82 -14.68 15.69
C GLU A 102 12.97 -13.96 14.96
N GLU A 103 14.21 -14.43 15.10
CA GLU A 103 15.35 -13.87 14.37
C GLU A 103 15.32 -14.16 12.86
N ALA A 104 14.96 -15.38 12.46
CA ALA A 104 14.90 -15.76 11.05
C ALA A 104 13.82 -14.98 10.29
N LEU A 105 12.61 -14.89 10.86
CA LEU A 105 11.47 -14.25 10.21
C LEU A 105 11.55 -12.72 10.19
N LYS A 106 12.54 -12.08 10.83
CA LYS A 106 12.86 -10.66 10.58
C LYS A 106 13.20 -10.38 9.12
N LYS A 107 13.75 -11.38 8.41
CA LYS A 107 14.12 -11.27 6.99
C LYS A 107 12.98 -11.60 6.03
N SER A 108 11.87 -12.14 6.52
CA SER A 108 10.70 -12.47 5.70
C SER A 108 10.14 -11.22 5.01
N ASN A 109 9.66 -11.35 3.78
CA ASN A 109 8.95 -10.29 3.09
C ASN A 109 7.46 -10.26 3.46
N MET A 110 6.91 -11.39 3.91
CA MET A 110 5.48 -11.55 4.16
C MET A 110 5.08 -11.36 5.62
N VAL A 111 5.83 -11.92 6.58
CA VAL A 111 5.39 -12.02 7.98
C VAL A 111 6.49 -11.68 9.00
N ARG A 112 6.10 -11.54 10.26
CA ARG A 112 6.97 -11.46 11.43
C ARG A 112 6.51 -12.47 12.47
N PHE A 113 7.46 -13.05 13.19
CA PHE A 113 7.21 -13.98 14.28
C PHE A 113 7.58 -13.34 15.59
N LYS A 114 6.73 -13.51 16.60
CA LYS A 114 6.95 -13.08 17.98
C LYS A 114 6.81 -14.28 18.88
N SER A 115 7.87 -14.62 19.62
CA SER A 115 7.77 -15.64 20.65
C SER A 115 7.03 -15.05 21.86
N THR A 116 5.94 -15.70 22.30
CA THR A 116 5.15 -15.22 23.44
C THR A 116 4.95 -16.34 24.43
N GLY A 117 5.37 -16.19 25.69
CA GLY A 117 5.13 -17.22 26.70
C GLY A 117 5.92 -18.52 26.51
N VAL A 118 5.59 -19.52 27.33
CA VAL A 118 6.42 -20.72 27.56
C VAL A 118 5.87 -21.98 26.90
N VAL A 119 4.64 -21.96 26.38
CA VAL A 119 4.04 -23.13 25.73
C VAL A 119 4.82 -23.47 24.47
N ALA A 120 5.18 -24.75 24.33
CA ALA A 120 5.88 -25.26 23.16
C ALA A 120 5.00 -25.09 21.90
N TRP A 121 5.63 -24.76 20.77
CA TRP A 121 4.92 -24.68 19.50
C TRP A 121 4.55 -26.08 18.97
N ALA A 122 3.32 -26.22 18.47
CA ALA A 122 2.85 -27.44 17.85
C ALA A 122 3.10 -27.43 16.34
N ASP A 123 2.97 -28.60 15.71
CA ASP A 123 2.82 -28.66 14.26
C ASP A 123 1.44 -28.13 13.87
N VAL A 124 1.41 -27.31 12.84
CA VAL A 124 0.23 -26.58 12.38
C VAL A 124 0.16 -26.73 10.87
N ALA A 125 -0.93 -27.28 10.37
CA ALA A 125 -1.24 -27.28 8.94
C ALA A 125 -1.46 -25.84 8.43
N TYR A 126 -1.53 -25.65 7.11
CA TYR A 126 -1.75 -24.32 6.54
C TYR A 126 -2.93 -23.61 7.20
N THR A 127 -2.61 -22.49 7.84
CA THR A 127 -3.55 -21.66 8.57
C THR A 127 -3.41 -20.23 8.07
N ALA A 128 -4.53 -19.62 7.67
CA ALA A 128 -4.55 -18.24 7.22
C ALA A 128 -4.38 -17.27 8.39
N LEU A 129 -3.67 -16.16 8.14
CA LEU A 129 -3.72 -15.00 9.01
C LEU A 129 -5.07 -14.29 8.84
N THR A 130 -5.58 -13.67 9.91
CA THR A 130 -6.89 -12.99 9.86
C THR A 130 -6.86 -11.65 10.59
N GLY A 131 -7.92 -10.85 10.45
CA GLY A 131 -8.11 -9.62 11.21
C GLY A 131 -7.48 -8.37 10.59
N ALA A 132 -6.91 -8.45 9.38
CA ALA A 132 -6.39 -7.25 8.72
C ALA A 132 -7.48 -6.27 8.29
N VAL A 133 -7.11 -4.98 8.29
CA VAL A 133 -7.93 -3.86 7.79
C VAL A 133 -7.03 -2.93 6.98
N SER A 134 -7.50 -2.48 5.81
CA SER A 134 -6.73 -1.59 4.89
C SER A 134 -6.53 -0.18 5.41
N GLY A 135 -7.45 0.33 6.25
CA GLY A 135 -7.50 1.73 6.66
C GLY A 135 -8.00 2.64 5.53
N SER A 136 -8.76 2.11 4.57
CA SER A 136 -9.25 2.83 3.38
C SER A 136 -10.68 3.38 3.53
N ALA A 137 -11.21 3.47 4.76
CA ALA A 137 -12.44 4.22 4.99
C ALA A 137 -12.19 5.72 4.78
N THR A 138 -13.22 6.56 4.91
CA THR A 138 -13.17 8.00 4.62
C THR A 138 -11.88 8.66 5.10
N ILE A 139 -11.07 9.13 4.14
CA ILE A 139 -9.83 9.86 4.38
C ILE A 139 -10.20 11.32 4.61
N THR A 140 -9.88 11.85 5.79
CA THR A 140 -10.26 13.20 6.19
C THR A 140 -9.25 14.25 5.71
N ALA A 141 -9.63 15.53 5.75
CA ALA A 141 -8.69 16.63 5.47
C ALA A 141 -7.46 16.63 6.41
N SER A 142 -7.61 16.18 7.66
CA SER A 142 -6.48 16.01 8.59
C SER A 142 -5.53 14.89 8.17
N ASP A 143 -6.05 13.78 7.62
CA ASP A 143 -5.21 12.71 7.07
C ASP A 143 -4.38 13.22 5.88
N TRP A 144 -5.01 13.98 4.99
CA TRP A 144 -4.32 14.62 3.86
C TRP A 144 -3.22 15.59 4.28
N SER A 145 -3.47 16.39 5.31
CA SER A 145 -2.43 17.29 5.85
C SER A 145 -1.23 16.52 6.40
N ARG A 146 -1.46 15.37 7.06
CA ARG A 146 -0.39 14.47 7.50
C ARG A 146 0.41 13.94 6.31
N ILE A 147 -0.28 13.55 5.23
CA ILE A 147 0.33 13.04 4.00
C ILE A 147 1.20 14.10 3.35
N PHE A 148 0.69 15.33 3.16
CA PHE A 148 1.44 16.44 2.57
C PHE A 148 2.75 16.71 3.33
N ASN A 149 2.71 16.72 4.67
CA ASN A 149 3.91 16.89 5.48
C ASN A 149 4.94 15.75 5.30
N ARG A 150 4.49 14.52 5.05
CA ARG A 150 5.38 13.37 4.82
C ARG A 150 6.02 13.42 3.44
N VAL A 151 5.28 13.83 2.42
CA VAL A 151 5.80 13.91 1.04
C VAL A 151 6.59 15.19 0.76
N ASP A 152 6.45 16.24 1.58
CA ASP A 152 7.14 17.53 1.38
C ASP A 152 8.67 17.41 1.29
N GLY A 153 9.23 16.47 2.06
CA GLY A 153 10.66 16.17 2.07
C GLY A 153 11.18 15.57 0.75
N LEU A 154 10.31 14.96 -0.05
CA LEU A 154 10.66 14.30 -1.30
C LEU A 154 10.93 15.32 -2.42
N THR A 155 11.73 14.92 -3.39
CA THR A 155 11.92 15.64 -4.66
C THR A 155 11.08 14.94 -5.73
N PHE A 156 10.23 15.70 -6.41
CA PHE A 156 9.32 15.23 -7.44
C PHE A 156 8.89 16.41 -8.31
N ASP A 157 8.60 16.13 -9.58
CA ASP A 157 8.17 17.12 -10.57
C ASP A 157 6.64 17.27 -10.61
N VAL A 158 5.91 16.18 -10.40
CA VAL A 158 4.46 16.12 -10.47
C VAL A 158 3.90 15.39 -9.25
N PHE A 159 2.84 15.94 -8.67
CA PHE A 159 2.05 15.33 -7.62
C PHE A 159 0.64 15.05 -8.12
N TYR A 160 0.24 13.80 -8.15
CA TYR A 160 -1.13 13.39 -8.45
C TYR A 160 -1.94 13.30 -7.16
N LEU A 161 -3.08 14.01 -7.12
CA LEU A 161 -4.01 13.94 -6.01
C LEU A 161 -5.26 13.12 -6.41
N PRO A 162 -5.45 11.92 -5.86
CA PRO A 162 -6.60 11.05 -6.19
C PRO A 162 -7.91 11.48 -5.51
N SER A 163 -7.91 12.59 -4.75
CA SER A 163 -9.12 13.06 -4.05
C SER A 163 -9.91 14.06 -4.89
N THR A 164 -11.21 13.81 -5.00
CA THR A 164 -12.19 14.70 -5.63
C THR A 164 -12.81 15.70 -4.64
N ASP A 165 -12.46 15.62 -3.36
CA ASP A 165 -12.95 16.53 -2.32
C ASP A 165 -12.37 17.94 -2.51
N ALA A 166 -13.25 18.93 -2.66
CA ALA A 166 -12.85 20.30 -2.95
C ALA A 166 -11.99 20.93 -1.84
N ALA A 167 -12.22 20.58 -0.57
CA ALA A 167 -11.41 21.09 0.54
C ALA A 167 -10.01 20.47 0.54
N VAL A 168 -9.89 19.17 0.21
CA VAL A 168 -8.60 18.50 0.04
C VAL A 168 -7.83 19.09 -1.12
N GLN A 169 -8.48 19.33 -2.26
CA GLN A 169 -7.83 19.95 -3.42
C GLN A 169 -7.36 21.38 -3.12
N ALA A 170 -8.17 22.17 -2.40
CA ALA A 170 -7.78 23.52 -1.97
C ALA A 170 -6.57 23.48 -1.01
N ALA A 171 -6.54 22.53 -0.07
CA ALA A 171 -5.40 22.32 0.82
C ALA A 171 -4.13 21.91 0.05
N ALA A 172 -4.25 21.00 -0.93
CA ALA A 172 -3.13 20.59 -1.78
C ALA A 172 -2.58 21.74 -2.61
N LYS A 173 -3.46 22.59 -3.16
CA LYS A 173 -3.07 23.82 -3.88
C LYS A 173 -2.26 24.75 -2.96
N GLN A 174 -2.73 24.99 -1.75
CA GLN A 174 -2.03 25.85 -0.79
C GLN A 174 -0.68 25.26 -0.36
N TRP A 175 -0.63 23.95 -0.09
CA TRP A 175 0.61 23.25 0.23
C TRP A 175 1.64 23.36 -0.91
N LEU A 176 1.23 23.14 -2.16
CA LEU A 176 2.14 23.26 -3.30
C LEU A 176 2.61 24.72 -3.52
N LEU A 177 1.75 25.71 -3.25
CA LEU A 177 2.14 27.12 -3.26
C LEU A 177 3.24 27.41 -2.22
N ASP A 178 3.08 26.89 -1.00
CA ASP A 178 4.07 27.05 0.06
C ASP A 178 5.40 26.37 -0.29
N ARG A 179 5.35 25.15 -0.83
CA ARG A 179 6.54 24.43 -1.33
C ARG A 179 7.28 25.23 -2.41
N ARG A 180 6.53 25.88 -3.30
CA ARG A 180 7.07 26.75 -4.35
C ARG A 180 7.68 28.05 -3.81
N MET A 181 6.97 28.76 -2.95
CA MET A 181 7.34 30.12 -2.52
C MET A 181 8.34 30.13 -1.36
N LYS A 182 8.15 29.24 -0.38
CA LYS A 182 8.96 29.19 0.84
C LYS A 182 10.13 28.24 0.69
N ALA A 183 9.88 27.02 0.22
CA ALA A 183 10.92 26.00 0.07
C ALA A 183 11.66 26.07 -1.29
N ARG A 184 11.21 26.92 -2.23
CA ARG A 184 11.78 27.07 -3.58
C ARG A 184 11.85 25.76 -4.37
N ARG A 185 10.92 24.84 -4.09
CA ARG A 185 10.78 23.56 -4.79
C ARG A 185 9.60 23.63 -5.73
N LEU A 186 9.86 23.53 -7.02
CA LEU A 186 8.82 23.59 -8.04
C LEU A 186 8.27 22.19 -8.29
N ALA A 187 6.95 22.07 -8.33
CA ALA A 187 6.26 20.91 -8.87
C ALA A 187 4.92 21.37 -9.48
N GLN A 188 4.27 20.45 -10.19
CA GLN A 188 2.90 20.56 -10.67
C GLN A 188 1.96 19.69 -9.84
N LEU A 189 0.71 20.12 -9.67
CA LEU A 189 -0.36 19.34 -9.05
C LEU A 189 -1.36 18.92 -10.13
N VAL A 190 -1.69 17.64 -10.16
CA VAL A 190 -2.74 17.08 -11.03
C VAL A 190 -3.95 16.74 -10.16
N VAL A 191 -5.12 17.27 -10.55
CA VAL A 191 -6.41 17.00 -9.90
C VAL A 191 -7.45 16.58 -10.92
N ALA A 192 -8.46 15.85 -10.48
CA ALA A 192 -9.60 15.45 -11.29
C ALA A 192 -10.93 15.72 -10.56
N GLY A 193 -12.03 15.68 -11.31
CA GLY A 193 -13.39 15.67 -10.76
C GLY A 193 -13.87 14.26 -10.46
N LEU A 194 -15.12 14.13 -10.00
CA LEU A 194 -15.78 12.83 -9.97
C LEU A 194 -16.02 12.34 -11.41
N PRO A 195 -15.81 11.04 -11.72
CA PRO A 195 -16.07 10.51 -13.06
C PRO A 195 -17.51 10.73 -13.55
N LEU A 196 -18.48 10.80 -12.63
CA LEU A 196 -19.88 11.09 -12.96
C LEU A 196 -20.10 12.51 -13.52
N ASP A 197 -19.14 13.41 -13.29
CA ASP A 197 -19.20 14.82 -13.70
C ASP A 197 -18.43 15.08 -15.01
N ASP A 198 -17.87 14.05 -15.66
CA ASP A 198 -17.02 14.21 -16.85
C ASP A 198 -17.75 14.86 -18.04
N THR A 199 -19.07 14.68 -18.13
CA THR A 199 -19.89 15.30 -19.18
C THR A 199 -20.37 16.71 -18.82
N ASP A 200 -20.15 17.15 -17.58
CA ASP A 200 -20.61 18.44 -17.06
C ASP A 200 -19.49 19.48 -17.14
N ILE A 201 -19.50 20.23 -18.25
CA ILE A 201 -18.50 21.27 -18.51
C ILE A 201 -18.54 22.40 -17.46
N ASP A 202 -19.69 22.66 -16.83
CA ASP A 202 -19.83 23.72 -15.84
C ASP A 202 -19.15 23.33 -14.53
N LYS A 203 -19.27 22.06 -14.11
CA LYS A 203 -18.50 21.52 -12.97
C LYS A 203 -16.99 21.53 -13.25
N HIS A 204 -16.58 21.19 -14.46
CA HIS A 204 -15.17 21.29 -14.86
C HIS A 204 -14.66 22.73 -14.78
N ASN A 205 -15.41 23.68 -15.36
CA ASN A 205 -15.07 25.10 -15.34
C ASN A 205 -15.04 25.67 -13.92
N ALA A 206 -15.97 25.28 -13.05
CA ALA A 206 -15.98 25.68 -11.65
C ALA A 206 -14.70 25.23 -10.92
N ARG A 207 -14.28 23.98 -11.12
CA ARG A 207 -13.03 23.44 -10.55
C ARG A 207 -11.79 24.15 -11.11
N SER A 208 -11.76 24.41 -12.42
CA SER A 208 -10.69 25.18 -13.06
C SER A 208 -10.57 26.60 -12.49
N ARG A 209 -11.70 27.29 -12.25
CA ARG A 209 -11.72 28.61 -11.60
C ARG A 209 -11.23 28.55 -10.14
N ALA A 210 -11.62 27.52 -9.38
CA ALA A 210 -11.16 27.34 -8.00
C ALA A 210 -9.63 27.08 -7.94
N MET A 211 -9.11 26.29 -8.87
CA MET A 211 -7.70 25.93 -8.92
C MET A 211 -6.81 27.02 -9.53
N ASN A 212 -7.31 27.80 -10.50
CA ASN A 212 -6.69 28.95 -11.18
C ASN A 212 -5.23 29.26 -10.77
N ALA A 213 -4.32 28.39 -11.20
CA ALA A 213 -2.89 28.51 -10.94
C ALA A 213 -2.12 27.78 -12.03
N ARG A 214 -1.07 28.41 -12.56
CA ARG A 214 -0.25 27.90 -13.68
C ARG A 214 0.44 26.55 -13.43
N TYR A 215 0.51 26.12 -12.17
CA TYR A 215 1.19 24.89 -11.75
C TYR A 215 0.18 23.78 -11.40
N ILE A 216 -1.09 23.97 -11.75
CA ILE A 216 -2.14 22.98 -11.55
C ILE A 216 -2.67 22.55 -12.91
N VAL A 217 -2.73 21.23 -13.11
CA VAL A 217 -3.41 20.59 -14.23
C VAL A 217 -4.72 20.04 -13.72
N ASN A 218 -5.82 20.47 -14.33
CA ASN A 218 -7.16 19.96 -14.04
C ASN A 218 -7.58 18.98 -15.14
N CYS A 219 -7.64 17.70 -14.83
CA CYS A 219 -8.16 16.69 -15.73
C CYS A 219 -9.69 16.80 -15.79
N SER A 220 -10.23 16.91 -17.00
CA SER A 220 -11.65 17.08 -17.27
C SER A 220 -12.42 15.78 -17.45
N LEU A 221 -11.74 14.73 -17.92
CA LEU A 221 -12.33 13.47 -18.33
C LEU A 221 -11.49 12.33 -17.77
N ALA A 222 -12.17 11.27 -17.31
CA ALA A 222 -11.56 10.01 -16.97
C ALA A 222 -11.20 9.20 -18.22
N GLY A 223 -10.15 8.40 -18.11
CA GLY A 223 -9.76 7.42 -19.11
C GLY A 223 -10.38 6.06 -18.81
N THR A 224 -10.56 5.22 -19.83
CA THR A 224 -10.84 3.80 -19.63
C THR A 224 -9.64 3.01 -20.13
N HIS A 225 -9.04 2.24 -19.23
CA HIS A 225 -7.95 1.34 -19.57
C HIS A 225 -8.50 0.12 -20.33
N THR A 226 -7.67 -0.52 -21.16
CA THR A 226 -8.06 -1.65 -22.02
C THR A 226 -8.54 -2.89 -21.26
N ASN A 227 -8.29 -2.95 -19.95
CA ASN A 227 -8.83 -3.97 -19.03
C ASN A 227 -10.24 -3.63 -18.49
N GLY A 228 -10.88 -2.57 -18.99
CA GLY A 228 -12.21 -2.14 -18.59
C GLY A 228 -12.29 -1.34 -17.28
N LYS A 229 -11.14 -1.07 -16.64
CA LYS A 229 -11.09 -0.21 -15.44
C LYS A 229 -11.04 1.26 -15.83
N THR A 230 -11.72 2.09 -15.07
CA THR A 230 -11.75 3.55 -15.24
C THR A 230 -10.70 4.20 -14.34
N GLY A 231 -9.93 5.16 -14.85
CA GLY A 231 -8.88 5.89 -14.13
C GLY A 231 -8.91 7.38 -14.40
#